data_AF-A0A941PR44-F1
#
_entry.id   AF-A0A941PR44-F1
#
_cell.length_a   1.000
_cell.length_b   1.000
_cell.length_c   1.000
_cell.angle_alpha   90.00
_cell.angle_beta   90.00
_cell.angle_gamma   90.00
#
_symmetry.space_group_name_H-M   'P 1'
#
loop_
_entity.id
_entity.type
_entity.pdbx_description
1 polymer ?
#
loop_
_entity_poly.entity_id
_entity_poly.type
_entity_poly.pdbx_seq_one_letter_code
_entity_poly.pdbx_strand_id
1 'polypeptide(L)' 'MRGAVQPQLRAHVKFDGKNFADGKTVIAEIYEVILTPNAEFDFLADDWNELPLTARMKTPLGKT' A
#
# COMPACT_ATOMS: atom_id res chain seq x y z
N MET A 1 27.67 -8.83 -8.04
CA MET A 1 26.49 -8.10 -8.56
C MET A 1 25.24 -8.84 -8.12
N ARG A 2 24.51 -8.30 -7.14
CA ARG A 2 23.27 -8.90 -6.61
C ARG A 2 22.17 -7.83 -6.70
N GLY A 3 21.99 -7.28 -7.90
CA GLY A 3 21.36 -5.98 -8.15
C GLY A 3 20.00 -6.04 -8.83
N ALA A 4 19.23 -7.11 -8.63
CA ALA A 4 17.89 -7.23 -9.20
C ALA A 4 16.94 -7.97 -8.24
N VAL A 5 16.88 -7.52 -6.99
CA VAL A 5 15.75 -7.89 -6.12
C VAL A 5 14.73 -6.78 -6.29
N GLN A 6 13.61 -7.05 -6.96
CA GLN A 6 12.47 -6.14 -6.94
C GLN A 6 11.87 -6.21 -5.53
N PRO A 7 11.99 -5.17 -4.69
CA PRO A 7 11.40 -5.20 -3.36
C PRO A 7 9.88 -5.21 -3.52
N GLN A 8 9.27 -6.35 -3.22
CA GLN A 8 7.82 -6.50 -3.14
C GLN A 8 7.46 -6.69 -1.67
N LEU A 9 6.79 -5.69 -1.09
CA LEU A 9 6.25 -5.82 0.26
C LEU A 9 4.84 -6.41 0.16
N ARG A 10 4.62 -7.54 0.84
CA ARG A 10 3.30 -8.16 0.99
C ARG A 10 2.78 -7.91 2.39
N ALA A 11 1.61 -7.31 2.50
CA ALA A 11 1.00 -6.94 3.78
C ALA A 11 -0.48 -7.31 3.84
N HIS A 12 -0.95 -7.58 5.06
CA HIS A 12 -2.36 -7.60 5.41
C HIS A 12 -2.73 -6.22 5.92
N VAL A 13 -3.74 -5.58 5.31
CA VAL A 13 -4.11 -4.20 5.65
C VAL A 13 -5.55 -4.16 6.10
N LYS A 14 -5.77 -3.53 7.26
CA LYS A 14 -7.09 -3.24 7.80
C LYS A 14 -7.30 -1.73 7.77
N PHE A 15 -8.22 -1.28 6.93
CA PHE A 15 -8.67 0.10 6.93
C PHE A 15 -9.86 0.24 7.86
N ASP A 16 -9.75 1.13 8.83
CA ASP A 16 -10.85 1.56 9.69
C ASP A 16 -11.21 2.99 9.28
N GLY A 17 -12.40 3.16 8.72
CA GLY A 17 -12.79 4.43 8.14
C GLY A 17 -14.30 4.64 8.14
N LYS A 18 -14.67 5.79 7.61
CA LYS A 18 -16.07 6.16 7.38
C LYS A 18 -16.36 6.00 5.90
N ASN A 19 -17.41 5.27 5.57
CA ASN A 19 -17.90 5.23 4.21
C ASN A 19 -18.44 6.62 3.83
N PHE A 20 -17.87 7.21 2.79
CA PHE A 20 -18.23 8.55 2.34
C PHE A 20 -19.60 8.61 1.66
N ALA A 21 -20.19 7.47 1.28
CA ALA A 21 -21.52 7.41 0.68
C ALA A 21 -22.66 7.43 1.73
N ASP A 22 -22.50 6.78 2.89
CA ASP A 22 -23.57 6.63 3.89
C ASP A 22 -23.18 7.12 5.30
N GLY A 23 -21.93 7.52 5.49
CA GLY A 23 -21.40 8.01 6.76
C GLY A 23 -21.29 6.95 7.86
N LYS A 24 -21.46 5.67 7.56
CA LYS A 24 -21.29 4.59 8.55
C LYS A 24 -19.82 4.21 8.69
N THR A 25 -19.46 3.68 9.86
CA THR A 25 -18.15 3.06 10.08
C THR A 25 -18.05 1.81 9.22
N VAL A 26 -17.00 1.72 8.41
CA VAL A 26 -16.70 0.57 7.57
C VAL A 26 -15.28 0.12 7.85
N ILE A 27 -15.14 -1.18 8.10
CA ILE A 27 -13.85 -1.84 8.22
C ILE A 27 -13.61 -2.61 6.92
N ALA A 28 -12.63 -2.18 6.13
CA ALA A 28 -12.20 -2.89 4.93
C ALA A 28 -10.94 -3.70 5.23
N GLU A 29 -11.04 -5.02 5.11
CA GLU A 29 -9.94 -5.95 5.32
C GLU A 29 -9.40 -6.45 3.98
N ILE A 30 -8.13 -6.17 3.70
CA ILE A 30 -7.45 -6.55 2.47
C ILE A 30 -6.37 -7.57 2.81
N TYR A 31 -6.59 -8.79 2.32
CA TYR A 31 -5.77 -9.96 2.63
C TYR A 31 -4.45 -9.98 1.86
N GLU A 32 -4.47 -9.51 0.61
CA GLU A 32 -3.28 -9.44 -0.23
C GLU A 32 -3.08 -8.00 -0.71
N VAL A 33 -2.11 -7.32 -0.11
CA VAL A 33 -1.60 -6.04 -0.60
C VAL A 33 -0.16 -6.22 -1.05
N ILE A 34 0.13 -5.90 -2.32
CA ILE A 34 1.49 -5.84 -2.87
C ILE A 34 1.85 -4.38 -3.05
N LEU A 35 2.85 -3.91 -2.32
CA LEU A 35 3.40 -2.56 -2.43
C LEU A 35 4.71 -2.59 -3.20
N THR A 36 4.83 -1.71 -4.19
CA THR A 36 6.05 -1.54 -4.99
C THR A 36 6.39 -0.05 -5.08
N PRO A 37 7.64 0.34 -4.76
CA PRO A 37 8.10 1.70 -5.01
C PRO A 37 8.05 2.01 -6.51
N ASN A 38 7.51 3.18 -6.87
CA ASN A 38 7.44 3.61 -8.27
C ASN A 38 8.40 4.76 -8.62
N ALA A 39 9.20 5.20 -7.64
CA ALA A 39 10.18 6.26 -7.81
C ALA A 39 11.56 5.85 -7.30
N GLU A 40 12.59 6.50 -7.84
CA GLU A 40 13.97 6.40 -7.38
C GLU A 40 14.11 7.14 -6.03
N PHE A 41 14.83 6.55 -5.08
CA PHE A 41 15.06 7.14 -3.77
C PHE A 41 16.33 7.98 -3.81
N ASP A 42 16.22 9.27 -3.50
CA ASP A 42 17.37 10.18 -3.44
C ASP A 42 17.97 10.18 -2.03
N PHE A 43 19.14 9.58 -1.85
CA PHE A 43 19.80 9.51 -0.54
C PHE A 43 20.49 10.82 -0.13
N LEU A 44 20.57 11.83 -1.00
CA LEU A 44 21.30 13.07 -0.78
C LEU A 44 20.39 14.30 -0.62
N ALA A 45 19.07 14.11 -0.56
CA ALA A 45 18.15 15.22 -0.35
C ALA A 45 18.34 15.84 1.05
N ASP A 46 18.31 17.17 1.12
CA ASP A 46 18.42 17.94 2.36
C ASP A 46 17.12 17.94 3.20
N ASP A 47 16.00 17.49 2.59
CA ASP A 47 14.66 17.45 3.18
C ASP A 47 14.15 16.00 3.36
N TRP A 48 12.99 15.85 4.01
CA TRP A 48 12.30 14.56 4.12
C TRP A 48 11.97 13.98 2.75
N ASN A 49 12.56 12.83 2.44
CA ASN A 49 12.25 12.11 1.21
C ASN A 49 10.90 11.39 1.30
N GLU A 50 10.03 11.71 0.35
CA GLU A 50 8.82 10.95 0.11
C GLU A 50 9.13 9.77 -0.82
N LEU A 51 8.80 8.54 -0.38
CA LEU A 51 8.88 7.36 -1.23
C LEU A 51 7.47 6.97 -1.67
N PRO A 52 7.03 7.36 -2.88
CA PRO A 52 5.72 6.96 -3.38
C PRO A 52 5.66 5.45 -3.60
N LEU A 53 4.68 4.80 -2.97
CA LEU A 53 4.40 3.38 -3.08
C LEU A 53 3.13 3.16 -3.89
N THR A 54 3.22 2.34 -4.93
CA THR A 54 2.04 1.87 -5.67
C THR A 54 1.59 0.54 -5.08
N ALA A 55 0.31 0.45 -4.72
CA ALA A 55 -0.29 -0.76 -4.16
C ALA A 55 -1.15 -1.49 -5.20
N ARG A 56 -1.08 -2.82 -5.23
CA ARG A 56 -2.13 -3.68 -5.77
C ARG A 56 -2.81 -4.39 -4.60
N MET A 57 -4.12 -4.18 -4.49
CA MET A 57 -4.93 -4.70 -3.40
C MET A 57 -5.91 -5.72 -3.95
N LYS A 58 -5.99 -6.90 -3.32
CA LYS A 58 -6.97 -7.92 -3.66
C LYS A 58 -7.85 -8.19 -2.43
N THR A 59 -9.09 -7.78 -2.54
CA THR A 59 -10.16 -8.15 -1.60
C THR A 59 -10.78 -9.46 -2.06
N PRO A 60 -10.84 -10.51 -1.23
CA PRO A 60 -11.50 -11.75 -1.60
C PRO A 60 -13.00 -11.50 -1.89
N LEU A 61 -13.50 -12.09 -2.98
CA LEU A 61 -14.91 -12.03 -3.37
C LEU A 61 -15.78 -12.55 -2.22
N GLY A 62 -16.77 -11.76 -1.79
CA GLY A 62 -17.68 -12.10 -0.69
C GLY A 62 -17.29 -11.52 0.68
N LYS A 63 -16.24 -10.69 0.76
CA LYS A 63 -15.89 -9.90 1.95
C LYS A 63 -15.99 -8.40 1.62
N THR A 64 -17.22 -7.89 1.62
CA THR A 64 -17.59 -6.46 1.54
C THR A 64 -18.78 -6.22 2.45
#